data_AF-A0A949J1S9-F1
#
_entry.id   AF-A0A949J1S9-F1
#
_cell.length_a   1.000
_cell.length_b   1.000
_cell.length_c   1.000
_cell.angle_alpha   90.00
_cell.angle_beta   90.00
_cell.angle_gamma   90.00
#
_symmetry.space_group_name_H-M   'P 1'
#
loop_
_entity.id
_entity.type
_entity.pdbx_description
1 polymer ?
#
loop_
_entity_poly.entity_id
_entity_poly.type
_entity_poly.pdbx_seq_one_letter_code
_entity_poly.pdbx_strand_id
1 'polypeptide(L)'
;MARVRDINCRHAVELMGDYLEDRLSRRDRRRLEHHLAACDACATYLEEMRATIELTGRVEPDDLRPEVLDALLAVYDDFWRDRGERTAGP
;
A
#
# COMPACT_ATOMS: atom_id res chain seq x y z
N MET A 1 30.47 10.93 5.43
CA MET A 1 30.93 9.57 5.13
C MET A 1 29.80 8.84 4.43
N ALA A 2 29.94 8.60 3.12
CA ALA A 2 29.02 7.78 2.35
C ALA A 2 29.59 6.37 2.22
N ARG A 3 28.79 5.34 2.54
CA ARG A 3 28.85 3.89 2.18
C ARG A 3 28.00 3.15 3.24
N VAL A 4 26.76 2.69 2.97
CA VAL A 4 26.32 1.67 1.99
C VAL A 4 24.92 2.05 1.46
N ARG A 5 24.78 2.68 0.29
CA ARG A 5 23.49 3.10 -0.31
C ARG A 5 22.44 3.53 0.76
N ASP A 6 22.76 4.49 1.61
CA ASP A 6 21.81 4.95 2.63
C ASP A 6 20.59 5.58 1.98
N ILE A 7 19.41 5.24 2.49
CA ILE A 7 18.18 5.95 2.14
C ILE A 7 18.29 7.33 2.79
N ASN A 8 18.18 8.37 1.96
CA ASN A 8 17.99 9.74 2.45
C ASN A 8 16.48 10.03 2.57
N CYS A 9 16.11 11.14 3.21
CA CYS A 9 14.71 11.48 3.45
C CYS A 9 13.85 11.50 2.18
N ARG A 10 14.38 12.00 1.05
CA ARG A 10 13.66 12.02 -0.23
C ARG A 10 13.31 10.60 -0.69
N HIS A 11 14.31 9.72 -0.70
CA HIS A 11 14.12 8.33 -1.10
C HIS A 11 13.24 7.58 -0.09
N ALA A 12 13.28 7.94 1.20
CA ALA A 12 12.36 7.37 2.20
C ALA A 12 10.90 7.69 1.83
N VAL A 13 10.60 8.96 1.54
CA VAL A 13 9.27 9.41 1.13
C VAL A 13 8.80 8.71 -0.14
N GLU A 14 9.68 8.54 -1.14
CA GLU A 14 9.37 7.80 -2.37
C GLU A 14 8.97 6.34 -2.12
N LEU A 15 9.53 5.70 -1.09
CA LEU A 15 9.25 4.30 -0.75
C LEU A 15 8.04 4.12 0.18
N MET A 16 7.52 5.18 0.80
CA MET A 16 6.46 5.07 1.81
C MET A 16 5.13 4.57 1.23
N GLY A 17 4.78 4.92 0.00
CA GLY A 17 3.56 4.41 -0.66
C GLY A 17 3.62 2.88 -0.79
N ASP A 18 4.68 2.37 -1.42
CA ASP A 18 4.92 0.92 -1.55
C ASP A 18 5.06 0.22 -0.18
N TYR A 19 5.56 0.92 0.84
CA TYR A 19 5.66 0.39 2.21
C TYR A 19 4.28 0.21 2.85
N LEU A 20 3.39 1.20 2.70
CA LEU A 20 2.02 1.16 3.22
C LEU A 20 1.16 0.12 2.51
N GLU A 21 1.45 -0.15 1.23
CA GLU A 21 0.77 -1.15 0.40
C GLU A 21 1.40 -2.56 0.47
N ASP A 22 2.42 -2.77 1.31
CA ASP A 22 3.17 -4.02 1.45
C ASP A 22 3.80 -4.54 0.13
N ARG A 23 4.15 -3.63 -0.79
CA ARG A 23 4.73 -3.94 -2.10
C ARG A 23 6.26 -3.87 -2.15
N LEU A 24 6.91 -3.42 -1.09
CA LEU A 24 8.37 -3.33 -1.05
C LEU A 24 9.05 -4.69 -1.00
N SER A 25 10.20 -4.78 -1.69
CA SER A 25 11.12 -5.89 -1.48
C SER A 25 11.55 -5.96 -0.01
N ARG A 26 11.80 -7.17 0.51
CA ARG A 26 12.31 -7.35 1.89
C ARG A 26 13.56 -6.51 2.18
N ARG A 27 14.39 -6.25 1.15
CA ARG A 27 15.60 -5.46 1.28
C ARG A 27 15.28 -3.98 1.49
N ASP A 28 14.39 -3.42 0.67
CA ASP A 28 14.07 -1.98 0.73
C ASP A 28 13.21 -1.66 1.95
N ARG A 29 12.32 -2.57 2.34
CA ARG A 29 11.60 -2.49 3.62
C ARG A 29 12.54 -2.32 4.81
N ARG A 30 13.55 -3.19 4.95
CA ARG A 30 14.53 -3.10 6.05
C ARG A 30 15.32 -1.80 6.02
N ARG A 31 15.67 -1.29 4.83
CA ARG A 31 16.40 -0.03 4.69
C ARG A 31 15.54 1.15 5.10
N LEU A 32 14.26 1.16 4.70
CA LEU A 32 13.32 2.20 5.08
C LEU A 32 13.06 2.17 6.60
N GLU A 33 12.81 0.99 7.17
CA GLU A 33 12.62 0.81 8.62
C GLU A 33 13.84 1.30 9.42
N HIS A 34 15.06 1.01 8.95
CA HIS A 34 16.27 1.54 9.56
C HIS A 34 16.34 3.07 9.51
N HIS A 35 15.95 3.68 8.39
CA HIS A 35 15.90 5.14 8.25
C HIS A 35 14.84 5.77 9.18
N LEU A 36 13.64 5.20 9.24
CA LEU A 36 12.56 5.66 10.10
C LEU A 36 12.95 5.61 11.58
N ALA A 37 13.69 4.58 12.00
CA ALA A 37 14.20 4.47 13.37
C ALA A 37 15.26 5.53 13.72
N ALA A 38 15.88 6.16 12.72
CA ALA A 38 16.97 7.13 12.90
C ALA A 38 16.57 8.58 12.54
N CYS A 39 15.35 8.80 12.02
CA CYS A 39 14.91 10.10 11.53
C CYS A 39 13.46 10.39 11.94
N ASP A 40 13.30 11.16 13.02
CA ASP A 40 12.00 11.54 13.57
C ASP A 40 11.11 12.23 12.52
N ALA A 41 11.67 13.12 11.69
CA ALA A 41 10.90 13.81 10.65
C ALA A 41 10.25 12.85 9.64
N CYS A 42 10.96 11.80 9.22
CA CYS A 42 10.39 10.80 8.32
C CYS A 42 9.42 9.86 9.04
N ALA A 43 9.63 9.56 10.32
CA ALA A 43 8.67 8.81 11.13
C ALA A 43 7.35 9.59 11.29
N THR A 44 7.40 10.87 11.65
CA THR A 44 6.22 11.75 11.73
C THR A 44 5.51 11.86 10.39
N TYR A 45 6.25 12.04 9.29
CA TYR A 45 5.61 12.12 7.96
C TYR A 45 4.89 10.81 7.58
N LEU A 46 5.42 9.64 7.95
CA LEU A 46 4.72 8.36 7.76
C LEU A 46 3.45 8.27 8.60
N GLU A 47 3.46 8.80 9.84
CA GLU A 47 2.27 8.88 10.69
C GLU A 47 1.22 9.82 10.10
N GLU A 48 1.62 10.97 9.56
CA GLU A 48 0.73 11.90 8.85
C GLU A 48 0.09 11.25 7.61
N MET A 49 0.86 10.48 6.83
CA MET A 49 0.31 9.72 5.70
C MET A 49 -0.73 8.70 6.17
N ARG A 50 -0.46 7.97 7.26
CA ARG A 50 -1.43 7.02 7.83
C ARG A 50 -2.70 7.72 8.30
N ALA A 51 -2.57 8.84 9.02
CA ALA A 51 -3.71 9.63 9.45
C ALA A 51 -4.51 10.18 8.26
N THR A 52 -3.82 10.60 7.19
CA THR A 52 -4.49 11.04 5.95
C THR A 52 -5.31 9.91 5.33
N ILE A 53 -4.75 8.70 5.23
CA ILE A 53 -5.46 7.51 4.73
C ILE A 53 -6.69 7.20 5.58
N GLU A 54 -6.54 7.24 6.91
CA GLU A 54 -7.66 7.02 7.85
C GLU A 54 -8.76 8.09 7.70
N LEU A 55 -8.37 9.36 7.57
CA LEU A 55 -9.31 10.48 7.41
C LEU A 55 -10.04 10.46 6.06
N THR A 56 -9.38 10.04 4.98
CA THR A 56 -10.04 9.85 3.68
C THR A 56 -10.99 8.65 3.68
N GLY A 57 -10.92 7.80 4.71
CA GLY A 57 -11.73 6.62 4.87
C GLY A 57 -11.28 5.45 4.01
N ARG A 58 -11.87 4.28 4.27
CA ARG A 58 -11.87 3.14 3.36
C ARG A 58 -13.18 3.16 2.59
N VAL A 59 -13.15 2.65 1.36
CA VAL A 59 -14.36 2.35 0.61
C VAL A 59 -14.76 0.93 0.96
N GLU A 60 -15.80 0.79 1.77
CA GLU A 60 -16.43 -0.49 2.06
C GLU A 60 -17.48 -0.81 0.98
N PRO A 61 -17.89 -2.08 0.81
CA PRO A 61 -18.92 -2.45 -0.17
C PRO A 61 -20.21 -1.64 -0.01
N ASP A 62 -20.58 -1.30 1.22
CA ASP A 62 -21.78 -0.52 1.55
C ASP A 62 -21.66 0.96 1.15
N ASP A 63 -20.44 1.47 0.91
CA ASP A 63 -20.22 2.84 0.39
C ASP A 63 -20.46 2.92 -1.12
N LEU A 64 -20.52 1.78 -1.81
CA LEU A 64 -20.77 1.69 -3.24
C LEU A 64 -22.26 1.69 -3.53
N ARG A 65 -22.65 2.40 -4.59
CA ARG A 65 -23.98 2.17 -5.18
C ARG A 65 -24.09 0.71 -5.62
N PRO A 66 -25.22 0.02 -5.40
CA PRO A 66 -25.38 -1.39 -5.76
C PRO A 66 -24.99 -1.69 -7.21
N GLU A 67 -25.35 -0.79 -8.13
CA GLU A 67 -25.07 -0.97 -9.55
C GLU A 67 -23.56 -0.96 -9.88
N VAL A 68 -22.76 -0.26 -9.07
CA VAL A 68 -21.30 -0.21 -9.23
C VAL A 68 -20.66 -1.49 -8.69
N LEU A 69 -21.13 -1.97 -7.52
CA LEU A 69 -20.66 -3.22 -6.94
C LEU A 69 -20.97 -4.41 -7.87
N ASP A 70 -22.19 -4.49 -8.39
CA ASP A 70 -22.60 -5.52 -9.35
C ASP A 70 -21.72 -5.51 -10.61
N ALA A 71 -21.43 -4.33 -11.15
CA ALA A 71 -20.55 -4.18 -12.30
C ALA A 71 -19.10 -4.64 -12.01
N LEU A 72 -18.58 -4.32 -10.82
CA LEU A 72 -17.25 -4.77 -10.40
C LEU A 72 -17.19 -6.29 -10.23
N LEU A 73 -18.19 -6.89 -9.61
CA LEU A 73 -18.28 -8.34 -9.43
C LEU A 73 -18.40 -9.08 -10.77
N ALA A 74 -19.16 -8.55 -11.73
CA ALA A 74 -19.25 -9.12 -13.06
C ALA A 74 -17.89 -9.15 -13.78
N VAL A 75 -17.12 -8.05 -13.70
CA VAL A 75 -15.75 -8.00 -14.26
C VAL A 75 -14.83 -9.00 -13.58
N TYR A 76 -14.94 -9.14 -12.25
CA TYR A 76 -14.15 -10.10 -11.50
C TYR A 76 -14.47 -11.55 -11.90
N ASP A 77 -15.76 -11.90 -12.01
CA ASP A 77 -16.22 -13.22 -12.45
C ASP A 77 -15.74 -13.57 -13.86
N ASP A 78 -15.81 -12.60 -14.79
CA ASP A 78 -15.32 -12.77 -16.16
C ASP A 78 -13.81 -13.03 -16.18
N PHE A 79 -13.04 -12.25 -15.42
CA PHE A 79 -11.59 -12.42 -15.31
C PHE A 79 -11.19 -13.84 -14.82
N TRP A 80 -11.89 -14.36 -13.83
CA TRP A 80 -11.63 -15.71 -13.32
C TRP A 80 -12.09 -16.82 -14.26
N ARG A 81 -13.20 -16.60 -14.99
CA ARG A 81 -13.66 -17.53 -16.03
C ARG A 81 -12.62 -17.65 -17.13
N ASP A 82 -12.05 -16.53 -17.56
CA ASP A 82 -11.05 -16.47 -18.63
C ASP A 82 -9.70 -17.08 -18.22
N ARG A 83 -9.34 -17.01 -16.93
CA ARG A 83 -8.12 -17.63 -16.38
C ARG A 83 -8.25 -19.11 -16.06
N GLY A 84 -9.45 -19.70 -16.07
CA GLY A 84 -9.68 -21.12 -15.83
C GLY A 84 -9.41 -21.59 -14.39
N GLU A 85 -9.17 -20.66 -13.45
CA GLU A 85 -8.80 -20.94 -12.07
C GLU A 85 -9.96 -20.61 -11.12
N ARG A 86 -10.94 -21.51 -10.99
CA ARG A 86 -11.91 -21.40 -9.88
C ARG A 86 -11.26 -21.87 -8.58
N THR A 87 -10.78 -20.95 -7.76
CA THR A 87 -10.61 -21.25 -6.32
C THR A 87 -11.77 -20.62 -5.56
N ALA A 88 -12.47 -21.49 -4.83
CA ALA A 88 -13.60 -21.13 -3.98
C ALA A 88 -13.16 -20.07 -2.97
N GLY A 89 -13.86 -18.94 -2.96
CA GLY A 89 -13.75 -17.96 -1.89
C GLY A 89 -14.34 -18.51 -0.59
N PRO A 90 -13.91 -18.01 0.58
CA PRO A 90 -14.84 -17.79 1.68
C PRO A 90 -15.79 -16.63 1.37
#